data_AF-A0A3S0RHS4-F1
#
_entry.id   AF-A0A3S0RHS4-F1
#
_cell.length_a   1.000
_cell.length_b   1.000
_cell.length_c   1.000
_cell.angle_alpha   90.00
_cell.angle_beta   90.00
_cell.angle_gamma   90.00
#
_symmetry.space_group_name_H-M   'P 1'
#
loop_
_entity.id
_entity.type
_entity.pdbx_description
1 polymer ?
#
loop_
_entity_poly.entity_id
_entity_poly.type
_entity_poly.pdbx_seq_one_letter_code
_entity_poly.pdbx_strand_id
1 'polypeptide(L)'
;MVSRNNTARTHPSEPFWLGEPSRHPKDPQRGERYTYLMKLAGTSLAIHVIRNLLKNSEGFHRAKAADSAPEPGQWPLSPTQVDGLYAALYFLRRHGDDMLMAEQDG
;
A
#
# COMPACT_ATOMS: atom_id res chain seq x y z
N MET A 1 -8.80 -19.57 44.39
CA MET A 1 -9.32 -18.72 43.29
C MET A 1 -8.20 -17.83 42.81
N VAL A 2 -7.62 -18.10 41.63
CA VAL A 2 -6.60 -17.24 41.01
C VAL A 2 -7.28 -16.46 39.89
N SER A 3 -7.50 -15.17 40.11
CA SER A 3 -8.05 -14.26 39.11
C SER A 3 -6.94 -13.90 38.12
N ARG A 4 -6.96 -14.49 36.92
CA ARG A 4 -6.07 -14.11 35.81
C ARG A 4 -6.70 -12.92 35.09
N ASN A 5 -6.24 -11.71 35.41
CA ASN A 5 -6.57 -10.53 34.62
C ASN A 5 -5.79 -10.59 33.30
N ASN A 6 -6.44 -11.09 32.26
CA ASN A 6 -5.93 -11.10 30.90
C ASN A 6 -6.12 -9.68 30.31
N THR A 7 -5.24 -8.75 30.68
CA THR A 7 -5.16 -7.46 29.98
C THR A 7 -4.49 -7.72 28.63
N ALA A 8 -5.30 -8.05 27.62
CA ALA A 8 -4.89 -7.89 26.23
C ALA A 8 -4.50 -6.42 26.06
N ARG A 9 -3.18 -6.16 26.10
CA ARG A 9 -2.64 -4.87 25.69
C ARG A 9 -2.92 -4.76 24.19
N THR A 10 -4.07 -4.19 23.85
CA THR A 10 -4.25 -3.51 22.57
C THR A 10 -3.18 -2.42 22.59
N HIS A 11 -2.02 -2.70 21.99
CA HIS A 11 -1.14 -1.64 21.57
C HIS A 11 -1.99 -0.75 20.66
N PRO A 12 -2.30 0.51 21.04
CA PRO A 12 -2.84 1.42 20.06
C PRO A 12 -1.79 1.46 18.97
N SER A 13 -2.15 0.97 17.78
CA SER A 13 -1.34 1.14 16.59
C SER A 13 -1.00 2.62 16.57
N GLU A 14 0.26 2.98 16.81
CA GLU A 14 0.67 4.37 16.71
C GLU A 14 0.11 4.86 15.37
N PRO A 15 -0.57 6.03 15.34
CA PRO A 15 -1.08 6.55 14.09
C PRO A 15 0.13 6.62 13.17
N PHE A 16 0.16 5.73 12.18
CA PHE A 16 1.23 5.75 11.20
C PHE A 16 1.03 7.09 10.50
N TRP A 17 1.90 8.04 10.83
CA TRP A 17 1.74 9.39 10.33
C TRP A 17 1.99 9.30 8.83
N LEU A 18 0.92 9.46 8.06
CA LEU A 18 0.91 9.39 6.60
C LEU A 18 1.76 10.48 5.93
N GLY A 19 2.44 11.33 6.71
CA GLY A 19 3.27 12.43 6.25
C GLY A 19 4.02 13.13 7.38
N GLU A 20 4.72 14.20 7.03
CA GLU A 20 5.50 15.02 7.96
C GLU A 20 4.56 15.75 8.95
N PRO A 21 4.68 15.54 10.28
CA PRO A 21 3.76 16.08 11.29
C PRO A 21 3.55 17.61 11.19
N SER A 22 4.61 18.33 10.80
CA SER A 22 4.64 19.77 10.60
C SER A 22 3.66 20.28 9.54
N ARG A 23 3.20 19.40 8.63
CA ARG A 23 2.30 19.72 7.52
C ARG A 23 0.83 19.42 7.82
N HIS A 24 0.52 18.86 8.99
CA HIS A 24 -0.86 18.57 9.36
C HIS A 24 -1.64 19.86 9.67
N PRO A 25 -2.87 20.00 9.15
CA PRO A 25 -3.75 21.10 9.51
C PRO A 25 -4.05 21.09 11.02
N LYS A 26 -4.02 22.27 11.66
CA LYS A 26 -4.37 22.45 13.08
C LYS A 26 -5.89 22.40 13.34
N ASP A 27 -6.68 22.54 12.28
CA ASP A 27 -8.14 22.47 12.30
C ASP A 27 -8.59 21.00 12.13
N PRO A 28 -9.41 20.44 13.06
CA PRO A 28 -9.83 19.05 13.02
C PRO A 28 -10.51 18.62 11.72
N GLN A 29 -11.42 19.44 11.17
CA GLN A 29 -12.14 19.11 9.93
C GLN A 29 -11.20 19.12 8.72
N ARG A 30 -10.22 20.02 8.72
CA ARG A 30 -9.16 20.01 7.70
C ARG A 30 -8.20 18.83 7.88
N GLY A 31 -7.97 18.39 9.12
CA GLY A 31 -7.14 17.24 9.46
C GLY A 31 -7.71 15.92 8.91
N GLU A 32 -9.03 15.72 9.01
CA GLU A 32 -9.71 14.55 8.45
C GLU A 32 -9.61 14.53 6.92
N ARG A 33 -9.95 15.64 6.26
CA ARG A 33 -9.82 15.76 4.79
C ARG A 33 -8.38 15.59 4.30
N TYR A 34 -7.41 16.16 5.02
CA TYR A 34 -5.98 15.99 4.69
C TYR A 34 -5.55 14.53 4.81
N THR A 35 -5.97 13.84 5.87
CA THR A 35 -5.68 12.42 6.09
C THR A 35 -6.30 11.56 4.99
N TYR A 36 -7.53 11.85 4.59
CA TYR A 36 -8.21 11.18 3.49
C TYR A 36 -7.43 11.31 2.17
N LEU A 37 -7.06 12.54 1.79
CA LEU A 37 -6.27 12.79 0.57
C LEU A 37 -4.90 12.11 0.61
N MET A 38 -4.24 12.09 1.76
CA MET A 38 -2.95 11.40 1.93
C MET A 38 -3.08 9.88 1.76
N LYS A 39 -4.14 9.27 2.32
CA LYS A 39 -4.44 7.84 2.11
C LYS A 39 -4.69 7.54 0.64
N LEU A 40 -5.44 8.38 -0.05
CA LEU A 40 -5.74 8.21 -1.48
C LEU A 40 -4.47 8.33 -2.33
N ALA A 41 -3.65 9.36 -2.08
CA ALA A 41 -2.38 9.57 -2.75
C ALA A 41 -1.40 8.41 -2.51
N GLY A 42 -1.29 7.95 -1.25
CA GLY A 42 -0.45 6.81 -0.88
C GLY A 42 -0.91 5.51 -1.55
N THR A 43 -2.23 5.26 -1.59
CA THR A 43 -2.81 4.08 -2.27
C THR A 43 -2.52 4.10 -3.77
N SER A 44 -2.71 5.25 -4.42
CA SER A 44 -2.42 5.42 -5.84
C SER A 44 -0.94 5.20 -6.15
N LEU A 45 -0.05 5.77 -5.34
CA LEU A 45 1.39 5.58 -5.46
C LEU A 45 1.78 4.11 -5.28
N ALA A 46 1.26 3.44 -4.26
CA ALA A 46 1.54 2.03 -4.00
C ALA A 46 1.11 1.13 -5.19
N ILE A 47 -0.08 1.36 -5.74
CA ILE A 47 -0.57 0.65 -6.93
C ILE A 47 0.39 0.86 -8.11
N HIS A 48 0.83 2.10 -8.33
CA HIS A 48 1.75 2.42 -9.43
C HIS A 48 3.11 1.73 -9.26
N VAL A 49 3.70 1.80 -8.07
CA VAL A 49 4.98 1.17 -7.75
C VAL A 49 4.90 -0.35 -7.95
N ILE A 50 3.87 -0.99 -7.40
CA ILE A 50 3.70 -2.45 -7.52
C ILE A 50 3.56 -2.88 -8.99
N ARG A 51 2.78 -2.13 -9.79
CA ARG A 51 2.66 -2.41 -11.24
C ARG A 51 4.00 -2.31 -11.95
N ASN A 52 4.85 -1.35 -11.58
CA ASN A 52 6.17 -1.20 -12.19
C ASN A 52 7.11 -2.33 -11.78
N LEU A 53 7.04 -2.81 -10.54
CA LEU A 53 7.80 -3.99 -10.08
C LEU A 53 7.42 -5.24 -10.89
N LEU A 54 6.13 -5.48 -11.08
CA LEU A 54 5.64 -6.61 -11.89
C LEU A 54 6.12 -6.50 -13.34
N LYS A 55 5.98 -5.32 -13.97
CA LYS A 55 6.47 -5.08 -15.34
C LYS A 55 7.97 -5.27 -15.48
N ASN A 56 8.74 -4.81 -14.50
CA ASN A 56 10.20 -4.98 -14.48
C ASN A 56 10.58 -6.47 -14.48
N SER A 57 9.94 -7.25 -13.61
CA SER A 57 10.13 -8.70 -13.55
C SER A 57 9.69 -9.41 -14.82
N GLU A 58 8.57 -9.03 -15.41
CA GLU A 58 8.13 -9.57 -16.71
C GLU A 58 9.14 -9.26 -17.82
N GLY A 59 9.67 -8.03 -17.85
CA GLY A 59 10.72 -7.63 -18.78
C GLY A 59 11.95 -8.54 -18.70
N PHE A 60 12.40 -8.83 -17.47
CA PHE A 60 13.49 -9.79 -17.23
C PHE A 60 13.19 -11.18 -17.81
N HIS A 61 12.00 -11.73 -17.52
CA HIS A 61 11.63 -13.06 -18.00
C HIS A 61 11.48 -13.12 -19.52
N ARG A 62 10.97 -12.05 -20.15
CA ARG A 62 10.86 -11.96 -21.62
C ARG A 62 12.24 -11.90 -22.28
N ALA A 63 13.17 -11.11 -21.75
CA ALA A 63 14.53 -11.05 -22.27
C ALA A 63 15.21 -12.43 -22.16
N LYS A 64 15.08 -13.09 -21.01
CA LYS A 64 15.61 -14.44 -20.80
C LYS A 64 15.00 -15.48 -21.74
N ALA A 65 13.69 -15.41 -22.01
CA ALA A 65 13.02 -16.34 -22.93
C ALA A 65 13.40 -16.11 -24.40
N ALA A 66 13.87 -14.91 -24.74
CA ALA A 66 14.37 -14.55 -26.05
C ALA A 66 15.91 -14.68 -26.18
N ASP A 67 16.57 -15.36 -25.24
CA ASP A 67 18.04 -15.47 -25.14
C ASP A 67 18.77 -14.11 -25.26
N SER A 68 18.12 -13.04 -24.81
CA SER A 68 18.64 -11.67 -24.82
C SER A 68 19.07 -11.24 -23.41
N ALA A 69 20.04 -10.32 -23.34
CA ALA A 69 20.43 -9.72 -22.07
C ALA A 69 19.27 -8.85 -21.52
N PRO A 70 18.90 -9.00 -20.24
CA PRO A 70 17.95 -8.08 -19.60
C PRO A 70 18.48 -6.65 -19.56
N GLU A 71 17.58 -5.68 -19.61
CA GLU A 71 17.96 -4.26 -19.48
C GLU A 71 18.54 -3.98 -18.08
N PRO A 72 19.47 -3.00 -17.94
CA PRO A 72 20.00 -2.61 -16.66
C PRO A 72 18.89 -2.27 -15.65
N GLY A 73 18.94 -2.91 -14.49
CA GLY A 73 17.93 -2.74 -13.44
C GLY A 73 16.65 -3.56 -13.66
N GLN A 74 16.60 -4.48 -14.61
CA GLN A 74 15.60 -5.56 -14.60
C GLN A 74 16.05 -6.68 -13.66
N TRP A 75 15.16 -7.13 -12.79
CA TRP A 75 15.42 -8.25 -11.91
C TRP A 75 14.23 -9.21 -11.84
N PRO A 76 14.46 -10.52 -11.66
CA PRO A 76 13.38 -11.48 -11.50
C PRO A 76 12.74 -11.37 -10.12
N LEU A 77 11.42 -11.53 -10.08
CA LEU A 77 10.68 -11.86 -8.87
C LEU A 77 10.40 -13.36 -8.84
N SER A 78 10.41 -13.95 -7.65
CA SER A 78 9.93 -15.33 -7.46
C SER A 78 8.41 -15.41 -7.66
N PRO A 79 7.86 -16.58 -8.04
CA PRO A 79 6.41 -16.75 -8.19
C PRO A 79 5.61 -16.29 -6.96
N THR A 80 6.07 -16.62 -5.75
CA THR A 80 5.42 -16.20 -4.49
C THR A 80 5.42 -14.68 -4.31
N GLN A 81 6.49 -13.99 -4.71
CA GLN A 81 6.51 -12.52 -4.68
C GLN A 81 5.51 -11.94 -5.67
N VAL A 82 5.41 -12.51 -6.88
CA VAL A 82 4.44 -12.09 -7.90
C VAL A 82 3.00 -12.26 -7.37
N ASP A 83 2.67 -13.41 -6.81
CA ASP A 83 1.35 -13.67 -6.21
C ASP A 83 1.04 -12.69 -5.07
N GLY A 84 2.02 -12.44 -4.20
CA GLY A 84 1.90 -11.46 -3.12
C GLY A 84 1.63 -10.04 -3.63
N LEU A 85 2.29 -9.62 -4.71
CA LEU A 85 2.07 -8.32 -5.34
C LEU A 85 0.69 -8.22 -5.99
N TYR A 86 0.19 -9.30 -6.61
CA TYR A 86 -1.18 -9.34 -7.13
C TYR A 86 -2.23 -9.25 -6.01
N ALA A 87 -2.02 -9.97 -4.91
CA ALA A 87 -2.86 -9.86 -3.72
C ALA A 87 -2.84 -8.43 -3.16
N ALA A 88 -1.65 -7.81 -3.04
CA ALA A 88 -1.53 -6.42 -2.60
C ALA A 88 -2.30 -5.45 -3.51
N LEU A 89 -2.20 -5.60 -4.85
CA LEU A 89 -2.97 -4.80 -5.80
C LEU A 89 -4.48 -4.97 -5.61
N TYR A 90 -4.95 -6.19 -5.35
CA TYR A 90 -6.36 -6.46 -5.08
C TYR A 90 -6.84 -5.69 -3.84
N PHE A 91 -6.13 -5.82 -2.71
CA PHE A 91 -6.52 -5.16 -1.47
C PHE A 91 -6.40 -3.64 -1.54
N LEU A 92 -5.38 -3.10 -2.21
CA LEU A 92 -5.21 -1.66 -2.39
C LEU A 92 -6.32 -1.05 -3.26
N ARG A 93 -6.74 -1.74 -4.33
CA ARG A 93 -7.86 -1.28 -5.16
C ARG A 93 -9.15 -1.27 -4.37
N ARG A 94 -9.45 -2.38 -3.68
CA ARG A 94 -10.63 -2.48 -2.83
C ARG A 94 -10.65 -1.38 -1.76
N HIS A 95 -9.51 -1.12 -1.12
CA HIS A 95 -9.39 -0.04 -0.15
C HIS A 95 -9.67 1.33 -0.77
N GLY A 96 -9.14 1.60 -1.96
CA GLY A 96 -9.41 2.83 -2.70
C GLY A 96 -10.88 2.99 -3.11
N ASP A 97 -11.51 1.91 -3.58
CA ASP A 97 -12.93 1.90 -3.96
C ASP A 97 -13.83 2.15 -2.73
N ASP A 98 -13.56 1.48 -1.60
CA ASP A 98 -14.28 1.69 -0.34
C ASP A 98 -14.14 3.14 0.15
N MET A 99 -12.96 3.75 -0.03
CA MET A 99 -12.72 5.17 0.30
C MET A 99 -13.54 6.11 -0.59
N LEU A 100 -13.60 5.86 -1.90
CA LEU A 100 -14.36 6.68 -2.84
C LEU A 100 -15.87 6.61 -2.58
N MET A 101 -16.39 5.44 -2.22
CA MET A 101 -17.80 5.27 -1.87
C MET A 101 -18.15 6.02 -0.59
N ALA A 102 -17.28 5.97 0.43
CA ALA A 102 -17.47 6.72 1.68
C ALA A 102 -17.48 8.25 1.49
N GLU A 103 -16.84 8.78 0.44
CA GLU A 103 -16.89 10.23 0.11
C GLU A 103 -18.20 10.63 -0.60
N GLN A 104 -18.90 9.69 -1.25
CA GLN A 104 -20.16 9.97 -1.96
C GLN A 104 -21.39 9.96 -1.03
N ASP A 105 -21.29 9.29 0.12
CA ASP A 105 -22.38 9.13 1.10
C ASP A 105 -22.38 10.19 2.22
N GLY A 106 -21.41 11.12 2.24
CA GLY A 106 -21.25 12.16 3.28
C GLY A 106 -21.46 13.58 2.77
#